data_AF-A0A183FE98-F1
#
_entry.id   AF-A0A183FE98-F1
#
_cell.length_a   1.000
_cell.length_b   1.000
_cell.length_c   1.000
_cell.angle_alpha   90.00
_cell.angle_beta   90.00
_cell.angle_gamma   90.00
#
_symmetry.space_group_name_H-M   'P 1'
#
loop_
_entity.id
_entity.type
_entity.pdbx_description
1 polymer ?
#
loop_
_entity_poly.entity_id
_entity_poly.type
_entity_poly.pdbx_seq_one_letter_code
_entity_poly.pdbx_strand_id
1 'polypeptide(L)'
;LFQDENLGEHKLKRKLDKGREIVFTIPANTTLKAGKTMKIYARDQGGVNNPPESLVFEGENTWGIGANVVTSLYNKEGEERATHTQKTIQTGV
;
A
#
# COMPACT_ATOMS: atom_id res chain seq x y z
N LEU A 1 18.60 -15.47 4.00
CA LEU A 1 18.28 -15.54 2.57
C LEU A 1 16.87 -14.98 2.39
N PHE A 2 16.68 -14.01 1.52
CA PHE A 2 15.33 -13.53 1.22
C PHE A 2 14.58 -14.64 0.47
N GLN A 3 13.30 -14.84 0.78
CA GLN A 3 12.42 -15.80 0.13
C GLN A 3 11.31 -15.06 -0.61
N ASP A 4 10.70 -15.74 -1.58
CA ASP A 4 9.49 -15.24 -2.24
C ASP A 4 8.34 -15.22 -1.22
N GLU A 5 7.59 -14.11 -1.17
CA GLU A 5 6.44 -13.95 -0.28
C GLU A 5 5.15 -13.94 -1.10
N ASN A 6 4.16 -14.74 -0.69
CA ASN A 6 2.82 -14.68 -1.27
C ASN A 6 2.04 -13.54 -0.60
N LEU A 7 1.78 -12.48 -1.36
CA LEU A 7 1.00 -11.31 -0.92
C LEU A 7 -0.46 -11.37 -1.38
N GLY A 8 -0.89 -12.47 -2.00
CA GLY A 8 -2.28 -12.66 -2.40
C GLY A 8 -3.22 -12.40 -1.22
N GLU A 9 -4.29 -11.64 -1.49
CA GLU A 9 -5.36 -11.31 -0.53
C GLU A 9 -4.90 -10.49 0.69
N HIS A 10 -3.63 -10.07 0.73
CA HIS A 10 -3.16 -9.12 1.73
C HIS A 10 -3.84 -7.77 1.53
N LYS A 11 -4.01 -7.04 2.62
CA LYS A 11 -4.65 -5.72 2.60
C LYS A 11 -3.63 -4.64 2.93
N LEU A 12 -3.49 -3.67 2.04
CA LEU A 12 -2.82 -2.41 2.34
C LEU A 12 -3.87 -1.42 2.86
N LYS A 13 -3.78 -1.06 4.14
CA LYS A 13 -4.64 -0.07 4.78
C LYS A 13 -3.87 1.22 5.00
N ARG A 14 -4.38 2.35 4.49
CA ARG A 14 -3.79 3.68 4.68
C ARG A 14 -4.77 4.58 5.42
N LYS A 15 -4.43 4.91 6.66
CA LYS A 15 -5.18 5.83 7.54
C LYS A 15 -4.59 7.22 7.43
N LEU A 16 -5.41 8.18 6.98
CA LEU A 16 -5.08 9.60 6.89
C LEU A 16 -5.50 10.34 8.16
N ASP A 17 -5.10 11.62 8.28
CA ASP A 17 -5.68 12.49 9.29
C ASP A 17 -7.20 12.58 9.14
N LYS A 18 -7.89 12.90 10.24
CA LYS A 18 -9.36 13.00 10.30
C LYS A 18 -10.10 11.66 10.09
N GLY A 19 -9.38 10.55 10.06
CA GLY A 19 -9.96 9.20 10.16
C GLY A 19 -10.38 8.55 8.84
N ARG A 20 -10.09 9.16 7.68
CA ARG A 20 -10.31 8.48 6.38
C ARG A 20 -9.35 7.29 6.27
N GLU A 21 -9.89 6.11 6.00
CA GLU A 21 -9.13 4.88 5.74
C GLU A 21 -9.34 4.43 4.29
N ILE A 22 -8.23 4.19 3.59
CA ILE A 22 -8.20 3.64 2.24
C ILE A 22 -7.71 2.20 2.34
N VAL A 23 -8.43 1.25 1.75
CA VAL A 23 -8.07 -0.17 1.79
C VAL A 23 -7.95 -0.72 0.37
N PHE A 24 -6.79 -1.30 0.06
CA PHE A 24 -6.57 -2.06 -1.16
C PHE A 24 -6.30 -3.52 -0.83
N THR A 25 -7.00 -4.43 -1.52
CA THR A 25 -6.74 -5.87 -1.43
C THR A 25 -5.85 -6.27 -2.61
N ILE A 26 -4.69 -6.85 -2.32
CA ILE A 26 -3.76 -7.35 -3.33
C ILE A 26 -4.42 -8.54 -4.06
N PRO A 27 -4.39 -8.59 -5.41
CA PRO A 27 -5.01 -9.68 -6.17
C PRO A 27 -4.52 -11.05 -5.71
N ALA A 28 -5.41 -12.03 -5.74
CA ALA A 28 -5.04 -13.43 -5.48
C ALA A 28 -3.87 -13.86 -6.38
N ASN A 29 -3.04 -14.78 -5.88
CA ASN A 29 -1.86 -15.30 -6.58
C ASN A 29 -0.75 -14.26 -6.88
N THR A 30 -0.72 -13.14 -6.16
CA THR A 30 0.40 -12.18 -6.26
C THR A 30 1.57 -12.64 -5.39
N THR A 31 2.71 -12.93 -6.02
CA THR A 31 3.97 -13.29 -5.32
C THR A 31 5.01 -12.20 -5.52
N LEU A 32 5.53 -11.67 -4.40
CA LEU A 32 6.68 -10.78 -4.40
C LEU A 32 7.96 -11.61 -4.37
N LYS A 33 8.77 -11.50 -5.42
CA LYS A 33 10.05 -12.19 -5.50
C LYS A 33 11.05 -11.64 -4.48
N ALA A 34 11.88 -12.52 -3.94
CA ALA A 34 12.93 -12.17 -2.99
C ALA A 34 13.77 -10.96 -3.46
N GLY A 35 13.87 -9.93 -2.62
CA GLY A 35 14.65 -8.71 -2.92
C GLY A 35 14.06 -7.80 -4.01
N LYS A 36 12.83 -8.04 -4.47
CA LYS A 36 12.13 -7.17 -5.42
C LYS A 36 11.14 -6.24 -4.71
N THR A 37 10.59 -5.30 -5.47
CA THR A 37 9.57 -4.34 -5.02
C THR A 37 8.38 -4.38 -5.97
N MET A 38 7.18 -4.28 -5.42
CA MET A 38 5.94 -4.03 -6.15
C MET A 38 5.43 -2.63 -5.82
N LYS A 39 4.95 -1.88 -6.80
CA LYS A 39 4.34 -0.56 -6.61
C LYS A 39 2.84 -0.63 -6.81
N ILE A 40 2.06 0.01 -5.93
CA ILE A 40 0.62 0.10 -6.08
C ILE A 40 0.26 1.58 -6.29
N TYR A 41 -0.18 1.90 -7.49
CA TYR A 41 -0.57 3.25 -7.88
C TYR A 41 -2.07 3.44 -7.62
N ALA A 42 -2.47 4.67 -7.29
CA ALA A 42 -3.88 5.04 -7.40
C ALA A 42 -4.22 5.33 -8.87
N ARG A 43 -5.50 5.24 -9.23
CA ARG A 43 -5.99 5.57 -10.57
C ARG A 43 -5.58 6.98 -10.98
N ASP A 44 -5.29 7.17 -12.25
CA ASP A 44 -4.90 8.47 -12.83
C ASP A 44 -3.61 9.12 -12.27
N GLN A 45 -2.81 8.38 -11.47
CA GLN A 45 -1.52 8.86 -10.94
C GLN A 45 -0.30 8.42 -11.78
N GLY A 46 -0.52 8.09 -13.05
CA GLY A 46 0.56 7.71 -13.99
C GLY A 46 1.13 6.30 -13.80
N GLY A 47 0.49 5.46 -12.99
CA GLY A 47 0.83 4.03 -12.88
C GLY A 47 0.39 3.23 -14.10
N VAL A 48 1.16 2.21 -14.46
CA VAL A 48 0.76 1.18 -15.43
C VAL A 48 0.43 -0.10 -14.66
N ASN A 49 -0.64 -0.79 -15.03
CA ASN A 49 -0.96 -2.09 -14.45
C ASN A 49 -0.10 -3.16 -15.12
N ASN A 50 1.03 -3.52 -14.49
CA ASN A 50 1.97 -4.54 -14.96
C ASN A 50 2.33 -5.53 -13.82
N PRO A 51 1.45 -6.47 -13.48
CA PRO A 51 1.67 -7.41 -12.37
C PRO A 51 2.86 -8.36 -12.62
N PRO A 52 3.66 -8.73 -11.60
CA PRO A 52 3.54 -8.31 -10.20
C PRO A 52 4.32 -7.02 -9.87
N GLU A 53 4.98 -6.39 -10.84
CA GLU A 53 5.86 -5.23 -10.58
C GLU A 53 5.07 -3.98 -10.20
N SER A 54 3.89 -3.82 -10.80
CA SER A 54 3.02 -2.69 -10.54
C SER A 54 1.54 -3.04 -10.66
N LEU A 55 0.74 -2.48 -9.77
CA LEU A 55 -0.71 -2.60 -9.75
C LEU A 55 -1.32 -1.20 -9.78
N VAL A 56 -2.53 -1.09 -10.33
CA VAL A 56 -3.34 0.13 -10.27
C VAL A 56 -4.58 -0.15 -9.42
N PHE A 57 -4.81 0.70 -8.42
CA PHE A 57 -6.00 0.68 -7.60
C PHE A 57 -7.08 1.57 -8.23
N GLU A 58 -7.98 0.95 -8.98
CA GLU A 58 -9.05 1.64 -9.71
C GLU A 58 -10.07 2.37 -8.80
N GLY A 59 -10.21 1.91 -7.55
CA GLY A 59 -11.19 2.43 -6.59
C GLY A 59 -10.86 3.81 -6.01
N GLU A 60 -9.63 4.28 -6.14
CA GLU A 60 -9.19 5.59 -5.63
C GLU A 60 -8.32 6.30 -6.66
N ASN A 61 -8.50 7.62 -6.83
CA ASN A 61 -7.65 8.43 -7.71
C ASN A 61 -6.40 8.99 -6.99
N THR A 62 -6.27 8.77 -5.68
CA THR A 62 -5.11 9.15 -4.87
C THR A 62 -5.01 8.28 -3.62
N TRP A 63 -3.80 8.07 -3.11
CA TRP A 63 -3.58 7.48 -1.78
C TRP A 63 -3.84 8.48 -0.63
N GLY A 64 -4.18 9.72 -0.96
CA GLY A 64 -4.47 10.76 0.00
C GLY A 64 -3.21 11.36 0.65
N ILE A 65 -3.40 12.59 1.12
CA ILE A 65 -2.38 13.42 1.78
C ILE A 65 -2.77 13.69 3.22
N GLY A 66 -1.79 13.85 4.10
CA GLY A 66 -1.99 14.14 5.51
C GLY A 66 -0.69 14.51 6.22
N ALA A 67 -0.81 15.26 7.30
CA ALA A 67 0.20 15.50 8.31
C ALA A 67 0.55 14.23 9.10
N ASN A 68 -0.39 13.33 9.41
CA ASN A 68 -0.12 12.02 10.00
C ASN A 68 -0.78 10.94 9.17
N VAL A 69 0.04 10.09 8.54
CA VAL A 69 -0.45 8.99 7.72
C VAL A 69 0.19 7.69 8.15
N VAL A 70 -0.64 6.67 8.39
CA VAL A 70 -0.19 5.32 8.73
C VAL A 70 -0.59 4.38 7.61
N THR A 71 0.36 3.64 7.05
CA THR A 71 0.13 2.62 6.03
C THR A 71 0.56 1.28 6.57
N SER A 72 -0.37 0.33 6.68
CA SER A 72 -0.16 -0.99 7.28
C SER A 72 -0.53 -2.09 6.29
N LEU A 73 0.29 -3.13 6.23
CA LEU A 73 0.07 -4.33 5.43
C LEU A 73 -0.43 -5.44 6.35
N TYR A 74 -1.59 -6.01 6.03
CA TYR A 74 -2.17 -7.15 6.73
C TYR A 74 -2.15 -8.37 5.82
N ASN A 75 -1.83 -9.56 6.36
CA ASN A 75 -2.03 -10.82 5.62
C ASN A 75 -3.51 -11.20 5.52
N LYS A 76 -3.80 -12.30 4.82
CA LYS A 76 -5.17 -12.78 4.59
C LYS A 76 -5.87 -13.20 5.90
N GLU A 77 -5.10 -13.58 6.92
CA GLU A 77 -5.56 -13.91 8.28
C GLU A 77 -5.87 -12.66 9.12
N GLY A 78 -5.51 -11.47 8.64
CA GLY A 78 -5.74 -10.20 9.34
C GLY A 78 -4.63 -9.80 10.31
N GLU A 79 -3.48 -10.48 10.28
CA GLU A 79 -2.30 -10.13 11.07
C GLU A 79 -1.53 -9.00 10.40
N GLU A 80 -1.07 -8.03 11.19
CA GLU A 80 -0.22 -6.95 10.69
C GLU A 80 1.20 -7.46 10.43
N ARG A 81 1.68 -7.29 9.19
CA ARG A 81 2.99 -7.76 8.72
C ARG A 81 4.01 -6.65 8.61
N ALA A 82 3.56 -5.43 8.35
CA ALA A 82 4.41 -4.25 8.24
C ALA A 82 3.59 -2.97 8.45
N THR A 83 4.24 -1.93 8.97
CA THR A 83 3.65 -0.59 9.12
C THR A 83 4.67 0.48 8.78
N HIS A 84 4.20 1.54 8.12
CA HIS A 84 4.96 2.75 7.81
C HIS A 84 4.16 3.99 8.22
N THR A 85 4.79 4.87 9.00
CA THR A 85 4.18 6.11 9.50
C THR A 85 4.90 7.33 8.93
N GLN A 86 4.14 8.21 8.29
CA GLN A 86 4.60 9.50 7.77
C GLN A 86 4.05 10.61 8.67
N LYS A 87 4.92 11.46 9.22
CA LYS A 87 4.55 12.66 9.98
C LYS A 87 5.18 13.89 9.32
N THR A 88 4.35 14.83 8.89
CA THR A 88 4.82 16.12 8.38
C THR A 88 4.95 17.08 9.55
N ILE A 89 6.16 17.54 9.84
CA ILE A 89 6.39 18.65 10.77
C ILE A 89 6.20 19.93 9.96
N GLN A 90 5.14 20.68 10.22
CA GLN A 90 5.06 22.06 9.72
C GLN A 90 6.00 22.91 10.57
N THR A 91 7.20 23.16 10.07
CA THR A 91 8.03 24.24 10.60
C THR A 91 7.38 25.54 10.14
N GLY A 92 6.77 26.29 11.06
CA GLY A 92 6.20 27.60 10.75
C GLY A 92 7.29 28.53 10.20
N VAL A 93 7.00 29.16 9.07
CA VAL A 93 7.70 30.37 8.59
C VAL A 93 7.04 31.60 9.19
#